data_AF-A0A934RLF5-F1
#
_entry.id   AF-A0A934RLF5-F1
#
_cell.length_a   1.000
_cell.length_b   1.000
_cell.length_c   1.000
_cell.angle_alpha   90.00
_cell.angle_beta   90.00
_cell.angle_gamma   90.00
#
_symmetry.space_group_name_H-M   'P 1'
#
loop_
_entity.id
_entity.type
_entity.pdbx_description
1 polymer ?
#
loop_
_entity_poly.entity_id
_entity_poly.type
_entity_poly.pdbx_seq_one_letter_code
_entity_poly.pdbx_strand_id
1 'polypeptide(L)'
;MAHTAFPHLEADLAQTVREAALDGESFRTPLRLCELSRCRAMCCHDGVFVGPEEQTVLTGEFPGEHFEQRGRRLKTRTVAAGEEELGVGYPGHFPRTRCVFLDEKHHCRLQSRAMAEGRHPWFWKPFPCWLHPLGFRRQPGSGRPLLSLPTAQDDPAAGEGYPGFASCTPCGKAEATGQPAWQTLRAELAFLSEISGRDVLAALAE
;
A
#
# COMPACT_ATOMS: atom_id res chain seq x y z
N MET A 1 6.56 -9.67 20.01
CA MET A 1 5.98 -8.31 20.19
C MET A 1 5.23 -8.00 18.90
N ALA A 2 4.12 -7.25 18.95
CA ALA A 2 3.43 -6.84 17.72
C ALA A 2 4.33 -5.92 16.89
N HIS A 3 4.38 -6.13 15.58
CA HIS A 3 5.23 -5.36 14.66
C HIS A 3 4.55 -4.05 14.22
N THR A 4 3.24 -3.97 14.41
CA THR A 4 2.37 -2.84 14.10
C THR A 4 1.55 -2.41 15.31
N ALA A 5 0.89 -1.26 15.20
CA ALA A 5 -0.08 -0.79 16.17
C ALA A 5 -1.44 -1.52 16.09
N PHE A 6 -1.59 -2.49 15.18
CA PHE A 6 -2.86 -3.12 14.83
C PHE A 6 -2.77 -4.65 15.02
N PRO A 7 -2.71 -5.15 16.25
CA PRO A 7 -2.38 -6.55 16.52
C PRO A 7 -3.38 -7.55 15.94
N HIS A 8 -4.68 -7.24 15.88
CA HIS A 8 -5.66 -8.19 15.32
C HIS A 8 -5.52 -8.28 13.81
N LEU A 9 -5.44 -7.14 13.14
CA LEU A 9 -5.23 -7.09 11.69
C LEU A 9 -3.86 -7.64 11.27
N GLU A 10 -2.82 -7.47 12.09
CA GLU A 10 -1.51 -8.10 11.87
C GLU A 10 -1.64 -9.63 11.92
N ALA A 11 -2.38 -10.18 12.89
CA ALA A 11 -2.62 -11.62 12.99
C ALA A 11 -3.42 -12.16 11.79
N ASP A 12 -4.45 -11.44 11.34
CA ASP A 12 -5.27 -11.80 10.17
C ASP A 12 -4.45 -11.77 8.88
N LEU A 13 -3.63 -10.72 8.70
CA LEU A 13 -2.72 -10.60 7.56
C LEU A 13 -1.67 -11.72 7.58
N ALA A 14 -1.07 -11.99 8.74
CA ALA A 14 -0.11 -13.06 8.93
C ALA A 14 -0.70 -14.43 8.54
N GLN A 15 -1.95 -14.71 8.95
CA GLN A 15 -2.65 -15.93 8.55
C GLN A 15 -2.91 -15.97 7.04
N THR A 16 -3.38 -14.86 6.47
CA THR A 16 -3.62 -14.74 5.02
C THR A 16 -2.35 -15.04 4.22
N VAL A 17 -1.20 -14.49 4.64
CA VAL A 17 0.09 -14.72 4.00
C VAL A 17 0.56 -16.17 4.14
N ARG A 18 0.36 -16.80 5.30
CA ARG A 18 0.70 -18.23 5.48
C ARG A 18 -0.07 -19.12 4.49
N GLU A 19 -1.33 -18.81 4.24
CA GLU A 19 -2.21 -19.59 3.36
C GLU A 19 -2.13 -19.19 1.89
N ALA A 20 -1.55 -18.03 1.56
CA ALA A 20 -1.56 -17.51 0.20
C ALA A 20 -0.78 -18.39 -0.79
N ALA A 21 -1.30 -18.57 -1.99
CA ALA A 21 -0.45 -18.86 -3.14
C ALA A 21 0.39 -17.61 -3.49
N LEU A 22 1.52 -17.81 -4.16
CA LEU A 22 2.39 -16.72 -4.63
C LEU A 22 2.33 -16.67 -6.16
N ASP A 23 2.02 -15.49 -6.70
CA ASP A 23 2.03 -15.25 -8.14
C ASP A 23 3.45 -14.89 -8.61
N GLY A 24 4.32 -15.90 -8.70
CA GLY A 24 5.72 -15.71 -9.05
C GLY A 24 5.96 -15.01 -10.39
N GLU A 25 5.02 -15.14 -11.34
CA GLU A 25 5.10 -14.44 -12.63
C GLU A 25 4.89 -12.93 -12.46
N SER A 26 3.85 -12.52 -11.73
CA SER A 26 3.62 -11.09 -11.45
C SER A 26 4.83 -10.43 -10.76
N PHE A 27 5.54 -11.18 -9.90
CA PHE A 27 6.71 -10.69 -9.18
C PHE A 27 7.99 -10.60 -10.04
N ARG A 28 7.99 -11.12 -11.27
CA ARG A 28 9.06 -10.92 -12.26
C ARG A 28 8.89 -9.62 -13.05
N THR A 29 7.74 -8.94 -12.91
CA THR A 29 7.49 -7.64 -13.55
C THR A 29 8.60 -6.66 -13.18
N PRO A 30 9.25 -5.99 -14.14
CA PRO A 30 10.30 -5.03 -13.85
C PRO A 30 9.66 -3.76 -13.28
N LEU A 31 10.06 -3.38 -12.08
CA LEU A 31 9.58 -2.22 -11.33
C LEU A 31 10.72 -1.31 -10.92
N ARG A 32 10.37 -0.06 -10.61
CA ARG A 32 11.26 0.89 -9.95
C ARG A 32 10.54 1.51 -8.77
N LEU A 33 11.21 1.62 -7.62
CA LEU A 33 10.66 2.38 -6.50
C LEU A 33 10.45 3.84 -6.91
N CYS A 34 9.39 4.43 -6.38
CA CYS A 34 9.11 5.84 -6.66
C CYS A 34 10.12 6.74 -5.96
N GLU A 35 10.44 7.87 -6.58
CA GLU A 35 11.24 8.93 -5.97
C GLU A 35 10.28 9.98 -5.39
N LEU A 36 10.23 10.14 -4.07
CA LEU A 36 9.18 10.93 -3.42
C LEU A 36 9.18 12.40 -3.86
N SER A 37 10.35 12.98 -4.12
CA SER A 37 10.53 14.34 -4.67
C SER A 37 9.79 14.54 -6.01
N ARG A 38 9.63 13.47 -6.80
CA ARG A 38 8.95 13.48 -8.09
C ARG A 38 7.53 12.95 -8.03
N CYS A 39 7.32 11.89 -7.25
CA CYS A 39 6.04 11.19 -7.11
C CYS A 39 5.04 11.95 -6.23
N ARG A 40 5.54 12.71 -5.24
CA ARG A 40 4.75 13.46 -4.25
C ARG A 40 3.65 12.63 -3.59
N ALA A 41 4.02 11.41 -3.18
CA ALA A 41 3.12 10.45 -2.53
C ALA A 41 1.83 10.17 -3.32
N MET A 42 1.93 9.96 -4.64
CA MET A 42 0.79 9.69 -5.50
C MET A 42 -0.13 8.56 -5.00
N CYS A 43 0.40 7.54 -4.32
CA CYS A 43 -0.42 6.47 -3.72
C CYS A 43 -1.37 6.96 -2.61
N CYS A 44 -1.17 8.17 -2.08
CA CYS A 44 -2.03 8.77 -1.05
C CYS A 44 -3.13 9.66 -1.63
N HIS A 45 -3.33 9.68 -2.95
CA HIS A 45 -4.23 10.64 -3.58
C HIS A 45 -5.68 10.56 -3.11
N ASP A 46 -6.21 9.34 -3.02
CA ASP A 46 -7.59 9.09 -2.59
C ASP A 46 -7.62 8.52 -1.16
N GLY A 47 -6.54 8.63 -0.38
CA GLY A 47 -6.49 8.02 0.95
C GLY A 47 -6.69 6.50 0.93
N VAL A 48 -6.95 5.90 2.10
CA VAL A 48 -7.07 4.45 2.25
C VAL A 48 -8.31 4.10 3.07
N PHE A 49 -9.02 3.04 2.69
CA PHE A 49 -10.09 2.49 3.53
C PHE A 49 -9.49 1.81 4.75
N VAL A 50 -10.07 2.07 5.92
CA VAL A 50 -9.59 1.54 7.21
C VAL A 50 -10.65 0.71 7.90
N GLY A 51 -10.20 -0.25 8.70
CA GLY A 51 -11.04 -1.03 9.59
C GLY A 51 -11.31 -0.34 10.95
N PRO A 52 -12.18 -0.92 11.79
CA PRO A 52 -12.47 -0.38 13.12
C PRO A 52 -11.25 -0.29 14.05
N GLU A 53 -10.33 -1.27 13.99
CA GLU A 53 -9.10 -1.26 14.79
C GLU A 53 -8.20 -0.09 14.38
N GLU A 54 -7.88 0.04 13.09
CA GLU A 54 -7.08 1.14 12.55
C GLU A 54 -7.69 2.50 12.91
N GLN A 55 -9.00 2.68 12.74
CA GLN A 55 -9.68 3.92 13.11
C GLN A 55 -9.52 4.23 14.60
N THR A 56 -9.79 3.25 15.46
CA THR A 56 -9.79 3.43 16.92
C THR A 56 -8.39 3.83 17.39
N VAL A 57 -7.37 3.07 16.97
CA VAL A 57 -5.98 3.31 17.33
C VAL A 57 -5.51 4.67 16.81
N LEU A 58 -5.75 4.96 15.53
CA LEU A 58 -5.26 6.21 14.93
C LEU A 58 -5.98 7.44 15.46
N THR A 59 -7.26 7.36 15.81
CA THR A 59 -7.98 8.48 16.44
C THR A 59 -7.44 8.77 17.85
N GLY A 60 -7.07 7.73 18.59
CA GLY A 60 -6.47 7.88 19.93
C GLY A 60 -5.08 8.49 19.91
N GLU A 61 -4.25 8.11 18.92
CA GLU A 61 -2.83 8.48 18.85
C GLU A 61 -2.59 9.74 18.01
N PHE A 62 -3.47 10.04 17.07
CA PHE A 62 -3.39 11.21 16.18
C PHE A 62 -4.64 12.05 16.34
N PRO A 63 -4.65 13.07 17.22
CA PRO A 63 -5.83 13.91 17.42
C PRO A 63 -6.16 14.70 16.15
N GLY A 64 -7.45 14.84 15.85
CA GLY A 64 -7.97 15.60 14.71
C GLY A 64 -8.94 14.80 13.81
N GLU A 65 -9.44 15.46 12.76
CA GLU A 65 -10.38 14.87 11.81
C GLU A 65 -9.65 14.14 10.67
N HIS A 66 -9.25 12.89 10.94
CA HIS A 66 -8.43 12.11 9.99
C HIS A 66 -9.20 11.16 9.09
N PHE A 67 -10.50 10.99 9.33
CA PHE A 67 -11.33 9.99 8.64
C PHE A 67 -12.62 10.59 8.09
N GLU A 68 -13.10 10.03 7.00
CA GLU A 68 -14.36 10.40 6.35
C GLU A 68 -15.14 9.16 5.92
N GLN A 69 -16.47 9.28 5.89
CA GLN A 69 -17.36 8.22 5.45
C GLN A 69 -17.49 8.20 3.93
N ARG A 70 -17.32 7.01 3.32
CA ARG A 70 -17.63 6.74 1.91
C ARG A 70 -18.53 5.52 1.79
N GLY A 71 -19.82 5.77 1.56
CA GLY A 71 -20.85 4.74 1.58
C GLY A 71 -20.93 4.09 2.96
N ARG A 72 -20.74 2.77 3.03
CA ARG A 72 -20.72 2.00 4.31
C ARG A 72 -19.34 1.86 4.93
N ARG A 73 -18.29 2.37 4.29
CA ARG A 73 -16.90 2.20 4.71
C ARG A 73 -16.31 3.53 5.16
N LEU A 74 -15.31 3.45 6.03
CA LEU A 74 -14.52 4.59 6.46
C LEU A 74 -13.19 4.59 5.71
N LYS A 75 -12.70 5.78 5.36
CA LYS A 75 -11.37 5.97 4.79
C LYS A 75 -10.66 7.15 5.44
N THR A 76 -9.34 7.21 5.31
CA THR A 76 -8.59 8.42 5.66
C THR A 76 -9.10 9.57 4.82
N ARG A 77 -9.32 10.71 5.46
CA ARG A 77 -9.76 11.95 4.81
C ARG A 77 -8.74 12.41 3.77
N THR A 78 -9.25 13.05 2.74
CA THR A 78 -8.42 13.73 1.74
C THR A 78 -8.79 15.21 1.65
N VAL A 79 -7.85 16.02 1.18
CA VAL A 79 -8.05 17.44 0.88
C VAL A 79 -7.65 17.71 -0.58
N ALA A 80 -8.18 18.78 -1.17
CA ALA A 80 -7.77 19.20 -2.51
C ALA A 80 -6.25 19.45 -2.57
N ALA A 81 -5.64 19.04 -3.67
CA ALA A 81 -4.21 19.22 -3.93
C ALA A 81 -3.98 20.30 -5.00
N GLY A 82 -3.06 21.22 -4.72
CA GLY A 82 -2.53 22.20 -5.68
C GLY A 82 -1.73 21.52 -6.80
N GLU A 83 -1.50 22.22 -7.92
CA GLU A 83 -0.69 21.69 -9.04
C GLU A 83 0.73 21.34 -8.61
N GLU A 84 1.31 22.19 -7.79
CA GLU A 84 2.62 22.02 -7.18
C GLU A 84 2.65 20.88 -6.17
N GLU A 85 1.52 20.33 -5.73
CA GLU A 85 1.46 19.19 -4.82
C GLU A 85 1.32 17.86 -5.56
N LEU A 86 1.04 17.89 -6.87
CA LEU A 86 0.90 16.69 -7.69
C LEU A 86 2.24 16.22 -8.25
N GLY A 87 2.42 14.89 -8.27
CA GLY A 87 3.61 14.26 -8.82
C GLY A 87 3.76 14.48 -10.34
N VAL A 88 4.99 14.35 -10.84
CA VAL A 88 5.26 14.38 -12.28
C VAL A 88 4.52 13.23 -12.97
N GLY A 89 3.74 13.55 -14.01
CA GLY A 89 2.95 12.57 -14.74
C GLY A 89 1.75 12.03 -13.94
N TYR A 90 1.19 12.85 -13.06
CA TYR A 90 -0.02 12.51 -12.29
C TYR A 90 -1.16 12.04 -13.21
N PRO A 91 -1.72 10.83 -12.99
CA PRO A 91 -2.78 10.30 -13.84
C PRO A 91 -4.03 11.17 -13.85
N GLY A 92 -4.55 11.51 -15.03
CA GLY A 92 -5.70 12.40 -15.17
C GLY A 92 -7.01 11.84 -14.60
N HIS A 93 -7.11 10.52 -14.45
CA HIS A 93 -8.27 9.85 -13.85
C HIS A 93 -8.20 9.80 -12.31
N PHE A 94 -7.07 10.15 -11.70
CA PHE A 94 -6.97 10.24 -10.25
C PHE A 94 -7.61 11.54 -9.75
N PRO A 95 -8.40 11.51 -8.66
CA PRO A 95 -8.83 12.74 -8.01
C PRO A 95 -7.61 13.58 -7.62
N ARG A 96 -7.72 14.89 -7.78
CA ARG A 96 -6.67 15.87 -7.45
C ARG A 96 -6.70 16.19 -5.96
N THR A 97 -6.46 15.17 -5.16
CA THR A 97 -6.55 15.21 -3.70
C THR A 97 -5.33 14.55 -3.09
N ARG A 98 -5.13 14.79 -1.80
CA ARG A 98 -4.04 14.21 -1.00
C ARG A 98 -4.53 13.83 0.39
N CYS A 99 -4.06 12.70 0.92
CA CYS A 99 -4.37 12.25 2.27
C CYS A 99 -3.90 13.29 3.31
N VAL A 100 -4.73 13.52 4.34
CA VAL A 100 -4.44 14.47 5.44
C VAL A 100 -3.21 14.11 6.26
N PHE A 101 -2.74 12.87 6.20
CA PHE A 101 -1.51 12.44 6.84
C PHE A 101 -0.23 12.85 6.10
N LEU A 102 -0.31 13.50 4.94
CA LEU A 102 0.87 14.02 4.23
C LEU A 102 1.33 15.36 4.82
N ASP A 103 2.63 15.47 5.10
CA ASP A 103 3.26 16.76 5.40
C ASP A 103 3.55 17.60 4.14
N GLU A 104 4.09 18.80 4.34
CA GLU A 104 4.45 19.73 3.26
C GLU A 104 5.56 19.20 2.32
N LYS A 105 6.33 18.21 2.78
CA LYS A 105 7.37 17.52 2.00
C LYS A 105 6.87 16.22 1.38
N HIS A 106 5.56 15.97 1.43
CA HIS A 106 4.90 14.76 0.94
C HIS A 106 5.30 13.49 1.70
N HIS A 107 5.87 13.60 2.90
CA HIS A 107 6.09 12.44 3.77
C HIS A 107 4.81 12.08 4.51
N CYS A 108 4.63 10.79 4.76
CA CYS A 108 3.54 10.30 5.59
C CYS A 108 3.87 10.54 7.07
N ARG A 109 3.09 11.36 7.77
CA ARG A 109 3.26 11.68 9.19
C ARG A 109 3.18 10.46 10.10
N LEU A 110 2.39 9.45 9.73
CA LEU A 110 2.32 8.17 10.46
C LEU A 110 3.69 7.47 10.45
N GLN A 111 4.34 7.43 9.30
CA GLN A 111 5.69 6.86 9.16
C GLN A 111 6.73 7.69 9.89
N SER A 112 6.72 9.02 9.69
CA SER A 112 7.65 9.92 10.36
C SER A 112 7.55 9.80 11.88
N ARG A 113 6.32 9.68 12.41
CA ARG A 113 6.09 9.46 13.83
C ARG A 113 6.67 8.13 14.32
N ALA A 114 6.44 7.04 13.60
CA ALA A 114 6.99 5.73 13.97
C ALA A 114 8.52 5.75 14.02
N MET A 115 9.15 6.35 13.01
CA MET A 115 10.61 6.48 12.94
C MET A 115 11.17 7.34 14.08
N ALA A 116 10.49 8.44 14.43
CA ALA A 116 10.89 9.31 15.55
C ALA A 116 10.78 8.60 16.91
N GLU A 117 9.89 7.62 17.05
CA GLU A 117 9.76 6.77 18.24
C GLU A 117 10.73 5.58 18.26
N GLY A 118 11.58 5.42 17.25
CA GLY A 118 12.46 4.26 17.11
C GLY A 118 11.71 2.96 16.78
N ARG A 119 10.50 3.06 16.24
CA ARG A 119 9.68 1.91 15.79
C ARG A 119 9.89 1.64 14.30
N HIS A 120 9.41 0.49 13.84
CA HIS A 120 9.38 0.15 12.42
C HIS A 120 8.62 1.24 11.62
N PRO A 121 9.07 1.67 10.42
CA PRO A 121 8.44 2.76 9.67
C PRO A 121 6.94 2.57 9.37
N TRP A 122 6.45 1.33 9.42
CA TRP A 122 5.05 1.01 9.14
C TRP A 122 4.20 0.77 10.38
N PHE A 123 4.78 0.97 11.58
CA PHE A 123 4.10 0.68 12.84
C PHE A 123 2.71 1.36 12.94
N TRP A 124 2.63 2.63 12.57
CA TRP A 124 1.39 3.41 12.56
C TRP A 124 0.64 3.42 11.22
N LYS A 125 1.17 2.78 10.16
CA LYS A 125 0.57 2.87 8.82
C LYS A 125 -0.51 1.79 8.65
N PRO A 126 -1.73 2.15 8.21
CA PRO A 126 -2.73 1.18 7.77
C PRO A 126 -2.14 0.17 6.79
N PHE A 127 -2.58 -1.09 6.85
CA PHE A 127 -1.98 -2.16 6.05
C PHE A 127 -1.93 -1.87 4.55
N PRO A 128 -3.01 -1.36 3.91
CA PRO A 128 -2.95 -1.11 2.48
C PRO A 128 -1.97 0.00 2.09
N CYS A 129 -1.60 0.91 3.00
CA CYS A 129 -0.65 1.99 2.73
C CYS A 129 0.78 1.49 2.54
N TRP A 130 1.23 0.52 3.34
CA TRP A 130 2.59 -0.03 3.21
C TRP A 130 2.64 -1.27 2.33
N LEU A 131 1.51 -1.96 2.16
CA LEU A 131 1.41 -3.11 1.27
C LEU A 131 1.46 -2.69 -0.21
N HIS A 132 1.01 -1.48 -0.55
CA HIS A 132 1.04 -0.97 -1.93
C HIS A 132 2.45 -1.07 -2.56
N PRO A 133 2.59 -1.60 -3.79
CA PRO A 133 1.52 -1.95 -4.75
C PRO A 133 1.01 -3.39 -4.63
N LEU A 134 1.47 -4.19 -3.68
CA LEU A 134 1.07 -5.59 -3.52
C LEU A 134 -0.43 -5.70 -3.21
N GLY A 135 -1.03 -6.79 -3.68
CA GLY A 135 -2.44 -7.07 -3.45
C GLY A 135 -2.73 -8.56 -3.28
N PHE A 136 -3.83 -8.84 -2.59
CA PHE A 136 -4.39 -10.19 -2.50
C PHE A 136 -5.57 -10.33 -3.44
N ARG A 137 -5.56 -11.36 -4.26
CA ARG A 137 -6.69 -11.79 -5.09
C ARG A 137 -7.14 -13.19 -4.66
N ARG A 138 -8.28 -13.65 -5.16
CA ARG A 138 -8.68 -15.05 -4.99
C ARG A 138 -8.14 -15.86 -6.16
N GLN A 139 -7.36 -16.90 -5.87
CA GLN A 139 -6.92 -17.83 -6.89
C GLN A 139 -8.14 -18.56 -7.49
N PRO A 140 -8.30 -18.56 -8.83
CA PRO A 140 -9.37 -19.32 -9.48
C PRO A 140 -9.32 -20.81 -9.11
N GLY A 141 -10.49 -21.41 -8.90
CA GLY A 141 -10.63 -22.83 -8.56
C GLY A 141 -10.40 -23.16 -7.08
N SER A 142 -9.27 -22.75 -6.50
CA SER A 142 -8.96 -23.06 -5.09
C SER A 142 -9.64 -22.10 -4.10
N GLY A 143 -9.92 -20.86 -4.53
CA GLY A 143 -10.46 -19.80 -3.67
C GLY A 143 -9.47 -19.28 -2.62
N ARG A 144 -8.25 -19.83 -2.57
CA ARG A 144 -7.17 -19.39 -1.67
C ARG A 144 -6.75 -17.96 -1.98
N PRO A 145 -6.27 -17.20 -0.99
CA PRO A 145 -5.59 -15.94 -1.25
C PRO A 145 -4.42 -16.16 -2.22
N LEU A 146 -4.22 -15.23 -3.14
CA LEU A 146 -3.08 -15.16 -4.05
C LEU A 146 -2.41 -13.83 -3.82
N LEU A 147 -1.19 -13.85 -3.27
CA LEU A 147 -0.36 -12.66 -3.18
C LEU A 147 0.22 -12.38 -4.56
N SER A 148 -0.02 -11.18 -5.07
CA SER A 148 0.32 -10.81 -6.45
C SER A 148 0.65 -9.32 -6.56
N LEU A 149 1.30 -8.96 -7.67
CA LEU A 149 1.44 -7.58 -8.10
C LEU A 149 0.37 -7.27 -9.15
N PRO A 150 -0.52 -6.28 -8.91
CA PRO A 150 -1.44 -5.78 -9.92
C PRO A 150 -0.74 -5.24 -11.17
N THR A 151 -1.26 -5.60 -12.33
CA THR A 151 -0.82 -5.16 -13.66
C THR A 151 -1.91 -4.32 -14.32
N ALA A 152 -1.62 -3.70 -15.47
CA ALA A 152 -2.64 -2.94 -16.20
C ALA A 152 -3.83 -3.80 -16.67
N GLN A 153 -3.64 -5.12 -16.75
CA GLN A 153 -4.63 -6.09 -17.21
C GLN A 153 -5.55 -6.58 -16.09
N ASP A 154 -5.08 -6.56 -14.84
CA ASP A 154 -5.73 -7.22 -13.71
C ASP A 154 -5.77 -6.39 -12.42
N ASP A 155 -5.59 -5.07 -12.55
CA ASP A 155 -5.68 -4.13 -11.44
C ASP A 155 -7.08 -4.21 -10.80
N PRO A 156 -7.20 -4.54 -9.50
CA PRO A 156 -8.49 -4.68 -8.84
C PRO A 156 -9.34 -3.40 -8.83
N ALA A 157 -8.72 -2.24 -9.02
CA ALA A 157 -9.42 -0.97 -9.11
C ALA A 157 -9.84 -0.61 -10.55
N ALA A 158 -9.45 -1.39 -11.56
CA ALA A 158 -9.81 -1.11 -12.95
C ALA A 158 -11.31 -1.35 -13.20
N GLY A 159 -11.88 -0.53 -14.09
CA GLY A 159 -13.29 -0.58 -14.49
C GLY A 159 -13.55 0.31 -15.70
N GLU A 160 -14.82 0.46 -16.08
CA GLU A 160 -15.20 1.32 -17.21
C GLU A 160 -14.74 2.77 -16.98
N GLY A 161 -13.86 3.26 -17.84
CA GLY A 161 -13.29 4.61 -17.73
C GLY A 161 -12.26 4.82 -16.62
N TYR A 162 -11.89 3.77 -15.87
CA TYR A 162 -10.89 3.84 -14.81
C TYR A 162 -9.82 2.76 -15.03
N PRO A 163 -8.62 3.10 -15.54
CA PRO A 163 -7.59 2.12 -15.92
C PRO A 163 -6.98 1.30 -14.78
N GLY A 164 -7.19 1.71 -13.52
CA GLY A 164 -6.60 1.07 -12.35
C GLY A 164 -5.94 2.06 -11.41
N PHE A 165 -5.49 1.56 -10.26
CA PHE A 165 -4.80 2.36 -9.25
C PHE A 165 -3.35 1.94 -9.12
N ALA A 166 -3.09 0.72 -8.64
CA ALA A 166 -1.75 0.24 -8.34
C ALA A 166 -0.84 0.27 -9.57
N SER A 167 -1.34 -0.28 -10.68
CA SER A 167 -0.70 -0.33 -12.00
C SER A 167 -0.46 1.05 -12.65
N CYS A 168 -1.08 2.11 -12.11
CA CYS A 168 -0.94 3.49 -12.59
C CYS A 168 -0.02 4.34 -11.71
N THR A 169 0.44 3.83 -10.56
CA THR A 169 1.40 4.54 -9.70
C THR A 169 2.85 4.30 -10.15
N PRO A 170 3.79 5.24 -9.91
CA PRO A 170 5.19 5.07 -10.30
C PRO A 170 5.87 3.82 -9.74
N CYS A 171 5.47 3.37 -8.53
CA CYS A 171 6.01 2.18 -7.88
C CYS A 171 5.25 0.88 -8.22
N GLY A 172 4.08 0.94 -8.86
CA GLY A 172 3.31 -0.23 -9.25
C GLY A 172 3.19 -0.46 -10.76
N LYS A 173 3.52 0.55 -11.58
CA LYS A 173 3.57 0.39 -13.04
C LYS A 173 4.87 -0.29 -13.47
N ALA A 174 4.78 -1.15 -14.48
CA ALA A 174 5.95 -1.75 -15.09
C ALA A 174 6.89 -0.68 -15.68
N GLU A 175 8.19 -0.87 -15.47
CA GLU A 175 9.25 0.01 -15.93
C GLU A 175 10.36 -0.87 -16.53
N ALA A 176 10.59 -0.77 -17.84
CA ALA A 176 11.48 -1.70 -18.56
C ALA A 176 12.93 -1.68 -18.04
N THR A 177 13.35 -0.56 -17.46
CA THR A 177 14.69 -0.40 -16.86
C THR A 177 14.75 -0.78 -15.38
N GLY A 178 13.64 -1.27 -14.82
CA GLY A 178 13.48 -1.67 -13.44
C GLY A 178 14.14 -3.01 -13.10
N GLN A 179 14.06 -3.38 -11.83
CA GLN A 179 14.42 -4.70 -11.32
C GLN A 179 13.16 -5.54 -11.11
N PRO A 180 13.24 -6.87 -11.09
CA PRO A 180 12.10 -7.71 -10.73
C PRO A 180 11.40 -7.21 -9.46
N ALA A 181 10.07 -7.22 -9.45
CA ALA A 181 9.27 -6.67 -8.36
C ALA A 181 9.61 -7.27 -7.00
N TRP A 182 9.94 -8.57 -6.92
CA TRP A 182 10.36 -9.19 -5.66
C TRP A 182 11.64 -8.58 -5.08
N GLN A 183 12.55 -8.10 -5.93
CA GLN A 183 13.77 -7.42 -5.52
C GLN A 183 13.49 -5.95 -5.19
N THR A 184 12.65 -5.29 -6.00
CA THR A 184 12.27 -3.89 -5.81
C THR A 184 11.48 -3.68 -4.52
N LEU A 185 10.56 -4.60 -4.20
CA LEU A 185 9.66 -4.58 -3.03
C LEU A 185 10.16 -5.47 -1.90
N ARG A 186 11.49 -5.61 -1.79
CA ARG A 186 12.13 -6.49 -0.80
C ARG A 186 11.73 -6.14 0.62
N ALA A 187 11.56 -4.85 0.94
CA ALA A 187 11.18 -4.42 2.28
C ALA A 187 9.79 -4.95 2.65
N GLU A 188 8.83 -4.80 1.74
CA GLU A 188 7.43 -5.20 1.94
C GLU A 188 7.34 -6.72 2.09
N LEU A 189 8.04 -7.45 1.22
CA LEU A 189 8.07 -8.92 1.26
C LEU A 189 8.82 -9.47 2.49
N ALA A 190 9.90 -8.83 2.92
CA ALA A 190 10.61 -9.21 4.14
C ALA A 190 9.72 -9.01 5.37
N PHE A 191 8.99 -7.91 5.45
CA PHE A 191 8.08 -7.67 6.56
C PHE A 191 6.88 -8.63 6.56
N LEU A 192 6.31 -8.93 5.38
CA LEU A 192 5.31 -10.00 5.24
C LEU A 192 5.87 -11.35 5.72
N SER A 193 7.16 -11.62 5.47
CA SER A 193 7.80 -12.84 5.93
C SER A 193 7.95 -12.88 7.45
N GLU A 194 8.35 -11.76 8.05
CA GLU A 194 8.50 -11.58 9.49
C GLU A 194 7.17 -11.77 10.24
N ILE A 195 6.11 -11.07 9.83
CA ILE A 195 4.81 -11.15 10.53
C ILE A 195 4.13 -12.52 10.36
N SER A 196 4.35 -13.19 9.22
CA SER A 196 3.69 -14.45 8.90
C SER A 196 4.45 -15.69 9.40
N GLY A 197 5.77 -15.56 9.60
CA GLY A 197 6.67 -16.69 9.86
C GLY A 197 6.94 -17.57 8.63
N ARG A 198 6.57 -17.10 7.43
CA ARG A 198 6.79 -17.80 6.14
C ARG A 198 7.80 -17.00 5.33
N ASP A 199 8.84 -17.63 4.80
CA ASP A 199 9.82 -16.95 3.95
C ASP A 199 9.26 -16.70 2.54
N VAL A 200 8.45 -15.65 2.42
CA VAL A 200 7.82 -15.23 1.15
C VAL A 200 8.87 -14.70 0.19
N LEU A 201 9.86 -13.96 0.72
CA LEU A 201 10.91 -13.37 -0.10
C LEU A 201 11.77 -14.44 -0.77
N ALA A 202 12.23 -15.45 -0.02
CA ALA A 202 13.01 -16.54 -0.61
C ALA A 202 12.18 -17.31 -1.64
N ALA A 203 10.92 -17.61 -1.33
CA ALA A 203 10.03 -18.34 -2.24
C ALA A 203 9.76 -17.62 -3.58
N LEU A 204 9.90 -16.29 -3.62
CA LEU A 204 9.76 -15.49 -4.85
C LEU A 204 11.10 -15.28 -5.60
N ALA A 205 12.23 -15.53 -4.94
CA ALA A 205 13.56 -15.38 -5.52
C ALA A 205 14.03 -16.63 -6.28
N GLU A 206 13.31 -17.75 -6.16
CA GLU A 206 13.50 -19.01 -6.91
C GLU A 206 12.93 -18.93 -8.34
#